data_AF-A0A6A8QLH1-F1
#
_entry.id   AF-A0A6A8QLH1-F1
#
_cell.length_a   1.000
_cell.length_b   1.000
_cell.length_c   1.000
_cell.angle_alpha   90.00
_cell.angle_beta   90.00
_cell.angle_gamma   90.00
#
_symmetry.space_group_name_H-M   'P 1'
#
loop_
_entity.id
_entity.type
_entity.pdbx_description
1 polymer ?
#
loop_
_entity_poly.entity_id
_entity_poly.type
_entity_poly.pdbx_seq_one_letter_code
_entity_poly.pdbx_strand_id
1 'polypeptide(L)'
;MVPVAPVAAPDWFHAWVSDLDATAGRWPIGDGKWPMRLPSFTVTALPDPQKYARCLIFVADGTANKRLAVSDGTAWRFPDGNPVS
;
A
#
# COMPACT_ATOMS: atom_id res chain seq x y z
N MET A 1 -28.42 -23.86 -38.74
CA MET A 1 -27.91 -23.20 -37.52
C MET A 1 -26.59 -22.56 -37.91
N VAL A 2 -26.54 -21.22 -38.08
CA VAL A 2 -25.32 -20.53 -38.51
C VAL A 2 -24.45 -20.29 -37.27
N PRO A 3 -23.18 -20.75 -37.22
CA PRO A 3 -22.32 -20.45 -36.09
C PRO A 3 -22.03 -18.94 -36.05
N VAL A 4 -22.37 -18.27 -34.96
CA VAL A 4 -21.93 -16.90 -34.70
C VAL A 4 -20.43 -16.97 -34.42
N ALA A 5 -19.62 -16.39 -35.30
CA ALA A 5 -18.20 -16.22 -35.05
C ALA A 5 -18.00 -15.35 -33.80
N PRO A 6 -17.06 -15.67 -32.89
CA PRO A 6 -16.76 -14.80 -31.77
C PRO A 6 -16.28 -13.44 -32.30
N VAL A 7 -16.89 -12.35 -31.82
CA VAL A 7 -16.43 -11.00 -32.17
C VAL A 7 -15.04 -10.84 -31.59
N ALA A 8 -14.04 -10.67 -32.47
CA ALA A 8 -12.68 -10.41 -32.03
C ALA A 8 -12.66 -9.10 -31.24
N ALA A 9 -11.94 -9.08 -30.12
CA ALA A 9 -11.73 -7.86 -29.38
C ALA A 9 -10.98 -6.84 -30.26
N PRO A 10 -11.29 -5.54 -30.19
CA PRO A 10 -10.57 -4.52 -30.93
C PRO A 10 -9.09 -4.49 -30.54
N ASP A 11 -8.19 -4.13 -31.45
CA ASP A 11 -6.74 -4.07 -31.19
C ASP A 11 -6.37 -3.14 -30.02
N TRP A 12 -7.15 -2.07 -29.80
CA TRP A 12 -6.95 -1.17 -28.66
C TRP A 12 -7.17 -1.87 -27.31
N PHE A 13 -8.06 -2.85 -27.25
CA PHE A 13 -8.33 -3.62 -26.04
C PHE A 13 -7.14 -4.53 -25.71
N HIS A 14 -6.57 -5.18 -26.74
CA HIS A 14 -5.35 -5.97 -26.56
C HIS A 14 -4.16 -5.11 -26.15
N ALA A 15 -3.99 -3.93 -26.75
CA ALA A 15 -2.94 -2.99 -26.36
C ALA A 15 -3.09 -2.50 -24.90
N TRP A 16 -4.32 -2.22 -24.46
CA TRP A 16 -4.61 -1.82 -23.08
C TRP A 16 -4.34 -2.93 -22.07
N VAL A 17 -4.72 -4.18 -22.38
CA VAL A 17 -4.40 -5.33 -21.53
C VAL A 17 -2.88 -5.57 -21.48
N SER A 18 -2.17 -5.41 -22.59
CA SER A 18 -0.70 -5.51 -22.60
C SER A 18 -0.01 -4.41 -21.79
N ASP A 19 -0.55 -3.20 -21.77
CA ASP A 19 -0.04 -2.10 -20.91
C ASP A 19 -0.27 -2.40 -19.42
N LEU A 20 -1.43 -2.98 -19.08
CA LEU A 20 -1.71 -3.45 -17.72
C LEU A 20 -0.76 -4.56 -17.27
N ASP A 21 -0.44 -5.52 -18.14
CA ASP A 21 0.48 -6.63 -17.86
C ASP A 21 1.95 -6.18 -17.81
N ALA A 22 2.34 -5.25 -18.71
CA ALA A 22 3.65 -4.59 -18.65
C ALA A 22 3.82 -3.76 -17.36
N THR A 23 2.71 -3.22 -16.83
CA THR A 23 2.67 -2.50 -15.55
C THR A 23 2.39 -3.43 -14.36
N ALA A 24 2.06 -4.71 -14.58
CA ALA A 24 1.81 -5.69 -13.52
C ALA A 24 3.04 -5.89 -12.62
N GLY A 25 4.25 -5.71 -13.19
CA GLY A 25 5.52 -5.66 -12.45
C GLY A 25 5.82 -4.35 -11.71
N ARG A 26 4.87 -3.40 -11.73
CA ARG A 26 4.95 -2.08 -11.10
C ARG A 26 3.80 -1.84 -10.11
N TRP A 27 2.77 -2.68 -10.10
CA TRP A 27 1.73 -2.61 -9.09
C TRP A 27 2.26 -3.20 -7.79
N PRO A 28 2.39 -2.41 -6.71
CA PRO A 28 2.92 -2.90 -5.44
C PRO A 28 2.06 -4.00 -4.80
N ILE A 29 0.86 -4.26 -5.34
CA ILE A 29 -0.07 -5.31 -4.90
C ILE A 29 -0.01 -6.55 -5.83
N GLY A 30 0.42 -6.41 -7.08
CA GLY A 30 0.39 -7.48 -8.10
C GLY A 30 1.61 -8.41 -8.07
N ASP A 31 2.77 -7.90 -7.64
CA ASP A 31 4.02 -8.67 -7.67
C ASP A 31 4.19 -9.71 -6.55
N GLY A 32 3.19 -9.85 -5.66
CA GLY A 32 3.26 -10.82 -4.57
C GLY A 32 4.51 -10.70 -3.69
N LYS A 33 5.21 -9.55 -3.71
CA LYS A 33 6.39 -9.26 -2.89
C LYS A 33 5.96 -8.94 -1.47
N TRP A 34 5.40 -9.97 -0.87
CA TRP A 34 5.23 -10.10 0.56
C TRP A 34 6.59 -10.50 1.14
N PRO A 35 7.05 -9.81 2.19
CA PRO A 35 6.34 -8.79 2.97
C PRO A 35 6.49 -7.35 2.42
N MET A 36 5.40 -6.60 2.39
CA MET A 36 5.45 -5.14 2.20
C MET A 36 6.20 -4.49 3.37
N ARG A 37 7.29 -3.79 3.06
CA ARG A 37 8.05 -3.05 4.08
C ARG A 37 7.33 -1.75 4.43
N LEU A 38 6.77 -1.69 5.63
CA LEU A 38 6.20 -0.46 6.18
C LEU A 38 7.30 0.58 6.45
N PRO A 39 7.03 1.88 6.22
CA PRO A 39 7.92 2.97 6.61
C PRO A 39 8.25 2.93 8.10
N SER A 40 9.49 3.27 8.46
CA SER A 40 9.94 3.37 9.85
C SER A 40 10.31 4.81 10.18
N PHE A 41 9.81 5.32 11.31
CA PHE A 41 10.12 6.65 11.83
C PHE A 41 10.58 6.54 13.29
N THR A 42 11.33 7.51 13.79
CA THR A 42 11.55 7.66 15.23
C THR A 42 10.37 8.40 15.85
N VAL A 43 10.17 8.24 17.16
CA VAL A 43 9.14 9.00 17.91
C VAL A 43 9.24 10.51 17.65
N THR A 44 10.46 11.04 17.52
CA THR A 44 10.74 12.46 17.27
C THR A 44 10.56 12.92 15.82
N ALA A 45 10.46 12.00 14.86
CA ALA A 45 10.41 12.30 13.43
C ALA A 45 9.12 11.77 12.79
N LEU A 46 8.02 11.78 13.53
CA LEU A 46 6.74 11.32 13.03
C LEU A 46 6.17 12.28 11.97
N PRO A 47 5.61 11.75 10.86
CA PRO A 47 4.89 12.56 9.90
C PRO A 47 3.54 13.05 10.47
N ASP A 48 2.97 14.10 9.88
CA ASP A 48 1.69 14.65 10.30
C ASP A 48 0.56 13.58 10.24
N PRO A 49 -0.08 13.24 11.38
CA PRO A 49 -1.11 12.21 11.43
C PRO A 49 -2.37 12.59 10.63
N GLN A 50 -2.71 13.87 10.48
CA GLN A 50 -3.89 14.31 9.71
C GLN A 50 -3.76 13.95 8.23
N LYS A 51 -2.57 14.18 7.67
CA LYS A 51 -2.27 13.85 6.26
C LYS A 51 -2.31 12.35 5.96
N TYR A 52 -2.06 11.51 6.96
CA TYR A 52 -1.93 10.06 6.83
C TYR A 52 -2.97 9.30 7.67
N ALA A 53 -4.19 9.82 7.79
CA ALA A 53 -5.27 9.16 8.53
C ALA A 53 -5.51 7.71 8.03
N ARG A 54 -5.62 6.76 8.97
CA ARG A 54 -5.79 5.31 8.72
C ARG A 54 -4.57 4.60 8.09
N CYS A 55 -3.40 5.25 8.06
CA CYS A 55 -2.16 4.61 7.64
C CYS A 55 -1.46 3.87 8.80
N LEU A 56 -0.56 2.95 8.45
CA LEU A 56 0.27 2.16 9.36
C LEU A 56 1.75 2.50 9.18
N ILE A 57 2.49 2.58 10.27
CA ILE A 57 3.95 2.79 10.28
C ILE A 57 4.61 1.95 11.37
N PHE A 58 5.93 1.78 11.28
CA PHE A 58 6.75 1.38 12.42
C PHE A 58 7.34 2.60 13.12
N VAL A 59 7.21 2.63 14.44
CA VAL A 59 7.84 3.62 15.30
C VAL A 59 9.00 2.98 16.03
N ALA A 60 10.18 3.56 15.89
CA ALA A 60 11.39 3.18 16.60
C ALA A 60 11.59 4.09 17.83
N ASP A 61 11.78 3.49 19.00
CA ASP A 61 12.20 4.20 20.23
C ASP A 61 13.74 4.21 20.41
N GLY A 62 14.46 3.68 19.41
CA GLY A 62 15.90 3.43 19.43
C GLY A 62 16.29 2.43 18.33
N THR A 63 17.42 1.73 18.49
CA THR A 63 17.94 0.79 17.48
C THR A 63 17.30 -0.60 17.52
N ALA A 64 16.73 -1.02 18.65
CA ALA A 64 16.28 -2.40 18.85
C ALA A 64 14.76 -2.60 18.77
N ASN A 65 13.95 -1.68 19.31
CA ASN A 65 12.50 -1.86 19.37
C ASN A 65 11.79 -1.03 18.30
N LYS A 66 10.98 -1.72 17.48
CA LYS A 66 10.07 -1.11 16.51
C LYS A 66 8.66 -1.58 16.82
N ARG A 67 7.75 -0.65 17.11
CA ARG A 67 6.34 -0.92 17.39
C ARG A 67 5.48 -0.45 16.24
N LEU A 68 4.44 -1.20 15.89
CA LEU A 68 3.46 -0.78 14.90
C LEU A 68 2.62 0.37 15.49
N ALA A 69 2.36 1.40 14.70
CA ALA A 69 1.44 2.48 15.05
C ALA A 69 0.46 2.75 13.90
N VAL A 70 -0.75 3.18 14.27
CA VAL A 70 -1.82 3.57 13.35
C VAL A 70 -2.12 5.06 13.52
N SER A 71 -2.40 5.76 12.43
CA SER A 71 -2.93 7.13 12.52
C SER A 71 -4.44 7.10 12.65
N ASP A 72 -4.97 7.78 13.68
CA ASP A 72 -6.40 8.01 13.83
C ASP A 72 -6.89 9.31 13.16
N GLY A 73 -5.99 10.04 12.47
CA GLY A 73 -6.25 11.35 11.88
C GLY A 73 -6.03 12.53 12.84
N THR A 74 -5.67 12.28 14.09
CA THR A 74 -5.36 13.30 15.11
C THR A 74 -4.00 13.04 15.76
N ALA A 75 -3.66 11.77 15.99
CA ALA A 75 -2.40 11.31 16.53
C ALA A 75 -2.02 9.94 15.94
N TRP A 76 -0.72 9.62 16.02
CA TRP A 76 -0.28 8.24 15.91
C TRP A 76 -0.55 7.52 17.22
N ARG A 77 -1.09 6.30 17.17
CA ARG A 77 -1.39 5.48 18.35
C ARG A 77 -0.76 4.11 18.25
N PHE A 78 -0.29 3.62 19.39
CA PHE A 78 0.05 2.22 19.56
C PHE A 78 -1.23 1.37 19.70
N PRO A 79 -1.15 0.03 19.51
CA PRO A 79 -2.28 -0.87 19.67
C PRO A 79 -2.86 -0.93 21.09
N ASP A 80 -2.11 -0.45 22.08
CA ASP A 80 -2.57 -0.30 23.47
C ASP A 80 -3.48 0.94 23.65
N GLY A 81 -3.68 1.74 22.60
CA GLY A 81 -4.51 2.94 22.60
C GLY A 81 -3.78 4.21 23.02
N ASN A 82 -2.55 4.12 23.53
CA ASN A 82 -1.77 5.27 23.93
C ASN A 82 -1.22 6.02 22.69
N PRO A 83 -1.20 7.36 22.73
CA PRO A 83 -0.55 8.15 21.68
C PRO A 83 0.95 7.88 21.66
N VAL A 84 1.55 7.97 20.48
CA VAL A 84 3.00 7.91 20.30
C VAL A 84 3.57 9.28 20.68
N SER A 85 4.38 9.33 21.73
CA SER A 85 5.03 10.54 22.27
C SER A 85 6.45 10.27 22.72
#